data_AF-A0A9Q9D777-F1
#
_entry.id   AF-A0A9Q9D777-F1
#
_cell.length_a   1.000
_cell.length_b   1.000
_cell.length_c   1.000
_cell.angle_alpha   90.00
_cell.angle_beta   90.00
_cell.angle_gamma   90.00
#
_symmetry.space_group_name_H-M   'P 1'
#
loop_
_entity.id
_entity.type
_entity.pdbx_description
1 polymer ?
#
loop_
_entity_poly.entity_id
_entity_poly.type
_entity_poly.pdbx_seq_one_letter_code
_entity_poly.pdbx_strand_id
1 'polypeptide(L)'
;MKIDWSIFWTAVSAIGTVVALLAFGVSFIQWSKAQKVKRIELLFLIMDKFIENDDVLHAMEMIDYEVPWYFPNFHDSSNLEQKSMDKLFTLMNNLAILANSELLKNEIKPFEYHLLRLLKDEQVQHYLWNLYHFSKRQNIQSVYHALIEYGLKKNYINKKKFDSKESFEKYLNF
;
A
#
# COMPACT_ATOMS: atom_id res chain seq x y z
N MET A 1 -41.20 60.95 8.55
CA MET A 1 -40.87 59.57 8.98
C MET A 1 -39.41 59.32 8.60
N LYS A 2 -38.48 59.18 9.57
CA LYS A 2 -37.08 58.86 9.26
C LYS A 2 -36.96 57.34 9.10
N ILE A 3 -36.49 56.89 7.94
CA ILE A 3 -36.24 55.46 7.70
C ILE A 3 -34.99 55.08 8.48
N ASP A 4 -35.11 54.06 9.33
CA ASP A 4 -33.98 53.50 10.06
C ASP A 4 -33.24 52.50 9.18
N TRP A 5 -32.15 52.97 8.58
CA TRP A 5 -31.28 52.17 7.72
C TRP A 5 -30.51 51.08 8.48
N SER A 6 -30.42 51.15 9.82
CA SER A 6 -29.69 50.14 10.60
C SER A 6 -30.31 48.75 10.47
N ILE A 7 -31.64 48.67 10.50
CA ILE A 7 -32.40 47.42 10.34
C ILE A 7 -32.12 46.79 8.97
N PHE A 8 -32.04 47.62 7.92
CA PHE A 8 -31.71 47.15 6.57
C PHE A 8 -30.31 46.55 6.51
N TRP A 9 -29.30 47.22 7.07
CA TRP A 9 -27.93 46.70 7.09
C TRP A 9 -27.81 45.42 7.92
N THR A 10 -28.49 45.33 9.07
CA THR A 10 -28.53 44.09 9.87
C THR A 10 -29.15 42.92 9.10
N ALA A 11 -30.25 43.16 8.37
CA ALA A 11 -30.88 42.14 7.54
C ALA A 11 -29.94 41.66 6.40
N VAL A 12 -29.26 42.58 5.74
CA VAL A 12 -28.26 42.26 4.70
C VAL A 12 -27.10 41.44 5.28
N SER A 13 -26.56 41.84 6.43
CA SER A 13 -25.48 41.10 7.11
C SER A 13 -25.92 39.71 7.56
N ALA A 14 -27.14 39.55 8.05
CA ALA A 14 -27.69 38.25 8.44
C ALA A 14 -27.84 37.31 7.24
N ILE A 15 -28.40 37.80 6.13
CA ILE A 15 -28.51 37.03 4.88
C ILE A 15 -27.12 36.67 4.35
N GLY A 16 -26.19 37.62 4.32
CA GLY A 16 -24.81 37.39 3.89
C GLY A 16 -24.12 36.30 4.70
N THR A 17 -24.34 36.27 6.02
CA THR A 17 -23.80 35.26 6.92
C THR A 17 -24.37 33.88 6.62
N VAL A 18 -25.69 33.77 6.41
CA VAL A 18 -26.34 32.50 6.04
C VAL A 18 -25.80 31.98 4.70
N VAL A 19 -25.66 32.85 3.71
CA VAL A 19 -25.10 32.48 2.40
C VAL A 19 -23.64 32.03 2.53
N ALA A 20 -22.83 32.73 3.32
CA ALA A 20 -21.43 32.36 3.57
C ALA A 20 -21.31 30.98 4.23
N LEU A 21 -22.17 30.68 5.21
CA LEU A 21 -22.19 29.36 5.87
C LEU A 21 -22.59 28.25 4.90
N LEU A 22 -23.59 28.48 4.05
CA LEU A 22 -23.99 27.51 3.01
C LEU A 22 -22.87 27.29 1.99
N ALA A 23 -22.25 28.36 1.51
CA ALA A 23 -21.13 28.29 0.58
C ALA A 23 -19.96 27.49 1.18
N PHE A 24 -19.60 27.79 2.43
CA PHE A 24 -18.56 27.05 3.15
C PHE A 24 -18.89 25.55 3.26
N GLY A 25 -20.14 25.22 3.63
CA GLY A 25 -20.60 23.83 3.71
C GLY A 25 -20.48 23.08 2.38
N VAL A 26 -20.92 23.72 1.28
CA VAL A 26 -20.81 23.15 -0.07
C VAL A 26 -19.34 22.96 -0.47
N SER A 27 -18.49 23.98 -0.25
CA SER A 27 -17.06 23.91 -0.55
C SER A 27 -16.36 22.80 0.25
N PHE A 28 -16.72 22.62 1.53
CA PHE A 28 -16.17 21.54 2.34
C PHE A 28 -16.55 20.16 1.81
N ILE A 29 -17.83 19.96 1.42
CA ILE A 29 -18.30 18.71 0.82
C ILE A 29 -17.58 18.44 -0.51
N GLN A 30 -17.44 19.47 -1.36
CA GLN A 30 -16.73 19.35 -2.64
C GLN A 30 -15.26 19.00 -2.44
N TRP A 31 -14.58 19.67 -1.49
CA TRP A 31 -13.20 19.37 -1.15
C TRP A 31 -13.05 17.93 -0.66
N SER A 32 -13.91 17.46 0.25
CA SER A 32 -13.88 16.09 0.74
C SER A 32 -14.08 15.07 -0.40
N LYS A 33 -14.99 15.33 -1.35
CA LYS A 33 -15.19 14.47 -2.52
C LYS A 33 -13.97 14.50 -3.44
N ALA A 34 -13.38 15.67 -3.69
CA ALA A 34 -12.18 15.81 -4.51
C ALA A 34 -10.99 15.05 -3.93
N GLN A 35 -10.80 15.09 -2.60
CA GLN A 35 -9.75 14.28 -1.94
C GLN A 35 -9.97 12.78 -2.14
N LYS A 36 -11.22 12.31 -2.09
CA LYS A 36 -11.54 10.89 -2.35
C LYS A 36 -11.22 10.50 -3.79
N VAL A 37 -11.55 11.33 -4.77
CA VAL A 37 -11.24 11.07 -6.18
C VAL A 37 -9.73 10.99 -6.40
N LYS A 38 -8.96 11.96 -5.91
CA LYS A 38 -7.48 11.96 -6.02
C LYS A 38 -6.84 10.72 -5.43
N ARG A 39 -7.37 10.23 -4.30
CA ARG A 39 -6.91 9.01 -3.65
C ARG A 39 -7.16 7.76 -4.50
N ILE A 40 -8.32 7.69 -5.15
CA ILE A 40 -8.65 6.60 -6.08
C ILE A 40 -7.79 6.67 -7.33
N GLU A 41 -7.56 7.86 -7.89
CA GLU A 41 -6.66 8.08 -9.03
C GLU A 41 -5.23 7.62 -8.74
N LEU A 42 -4.70 7.91 -7.54
CA LEU A 42 -3.38 7.41 -7.13
C LEU A 42 -3.32 5.88 -7.11
N LEU A 43 -4.37 5.23 -6.63
CA LEU A 43 -4.44 3.76 -6.62
C LEU A 43 -4.53 3.18 -8.03
N PHE A 44 -5.29 3.79 -8.94
CA PHE A 44 -5.33 3.39 -10.34
C PHE A 44 -3.97 3.56 -11.01
N LEU A 45 -3.26 4.67 -10.78
CA LEU A 45 -1.91 4.87 -11.30
C LEU A 45 -0.93 3.78 -10.84
N ILE A 46 -1.07 3.30 -9.60
CA ILE A 46 -0.27 2.18 -9.09
C ILE A 46 -0.69 0.86 -9.77
N MET A 47 -1.99 0.68 -10.03
CA MET A 47 -2.50 -0.49 -10.76
C MET A 47 -2.03 -0.53 -12.21
N ASP A 48 -2.03 0.61 -12.90
CA ASP A 48 -1.59 0.67 -14.29
C ASP A 48 -0.12 0.27 -14.38
N LYS A 49 0.72 0.73 -13.43
CA LYS A 49 2.11 0.27 -13.30
C LYS A 49 2.26 -1.22 -12.97
N PHE A 50 1.26 -1.83 -12.34
CA PHE A 50 1.23 -3.27 -12.09
C PHE A 50 0.92 -4.03 -13.38
N ILE A 51 -0.11 -3.61 -14.11
CA ILE A 51 -0.63 -4.30 -15.30
C ILE A 51 0.28 -4.09 -16.52
N GLU A 52 0.92 -2.93 -16.67
CA GLU A 52 1.75 -2.60 -17.84
C GLU A 52 3.20 -3.13 -17.74
N ASN A 53 3.58 -3.72 -16.60
CA ASN A 53 4.96 -4.13 -16.35
C ASN A 53 5.11 -5.64 -16.49
N ASP A 54 5.62 -6.08 -17.65
CA ASP A 54 5.81 -7.50 -17.97
C ASP A 54 6.61 -8.26 -16.90
N ASP A 55 7.63 -7.63 -16.30
CA ASP A 55 8.41 -8.24 -15.22
C ASP A 55 7.53 -8.49 -13.96
N VAL A 56 6.59 -7.59 -13.65
CA VAL A 56 5.67 -7.74 -12.51
C VAL A 56 4.61 -8.81 -12.80
N LEU A 57 4.08 -8.82 -14.02
CA LEU A 57 3.14 -9.85 -14.46
C LEU A 57 3.80 -11.23 -14.42
N HIS A 58 5.02 -11.35 -14.94
CA HIS A 58 5.79 -12.58 -14.90
C HIS A 58 6.04 -13.07 -13.48
N ALA A 59 6.43 -12.19 -12.56
CA ALA A 59 6.58 -12.54 -11.14
C ALA A 59 5.26 -13.02 -10.51
N MET A 60 4.14 -12.39 -10.84
CA MET A 60 2.83 -12.83 -10.37
C MET A 60 2.41 -14.17 -10.95
N GLU A 61 2.71 -14.44 -12.22
CA GLU A 61 2.50 -15.76 -12.83
C GLU A 61 3.32 -16.83 -12.11
N MET A 62 4.59 -16.55 -11.79
CA MET A 62 5.41 -17.49 -11.02
C MET A 62 4.79 -17.81 -9.64
N ILE A 63 4.26 -16.80 -8.94
CA ILE A 63 3.54 -17.01 -7.68
C ILE A 63 2.25 -17.82 -7.90
N ASP A 64 1.47 -17.46 -8.92
CA ASP A 64 0.15 -18.02 -9.17
C ASP A 64 0.20 -19.49 -9.59
N TYR A 65 1.25 -19.88 -10.28
CA TYR A 65 1.50 -21.25 -10.71
C TYR A 65 2.51 -21.98 -9.81
N GLU A 66 2.84 -21.41 -8.64
CA GLU A 66 3.77 -21.98 -7.65
C GLU A 66 5.11 -22.40 -8.30
N VAL A 67 5.55 -21.65 -9.30
CA VAL A 67 6.81 -21.90 -10.01
C VAL A 67 7.96 -21.66 -9.02
N PRO A 68 8.86 -22.63 -8.83
CA PRO A 68 10.02 -22.42 -7.99
C PRO A 68 10.91 -21.29 -8.53
N TRP A 69 11.17 -20.27 -7.71
CA TRP A 69 11.98 -19.09 -8.07
C TRP A 69 13.01 -18.75 -7.00
N TYR A 70 12.78 -19.10 -5.73
CA TYR A 70 13.68 -18.76 -4.63
C TYR A 70 14.68 -19.87 -4.34
N PHE A 71 15.80 -19.85 -5.05
CA PHE A 71 16.85 -20.86 -4.99
C PHE A 71 18.14 -20.35 -4.32
N PRO A 72 19.10 -21.23 -3.96
CA PRO A 72 20.37 -20.84 -3.35
C PRO A 72 21.13 -19.75 -4.11
N ASN A 73 21.13 -19.84 -5.44
CA ASN A 73 21.82 -18.93 -6.36
C ASN A 73 20.94 -17.76 -6.84
N PHE A 74 19.81 -17.51 -6.20
CA PHE A 74 18.85 -16.46 -6.61
C PHE A 74 19.48 -15.06 -6.72
N HIS A 75 20.52 -14.78 -5.92
CA HIS A 75 21.25 -13.52 -5.94
C HIS A 75 22.57 -13.56 -6.73
N ASP A 76 23.00 -14.73 -7.20
CA ASP A 76 24.31 -14.93 -7.85
C ASP A 76 24.25 -14.72 -9.37
N SER A 77 23.05 -14.73 -9.95
CA SER A 77 22.84 -14.48 -11.38
C SER A 77 21.89 -13.32 -11.56
N SER A 78 22.24 -12.35 -12.40
CA SER A 78 21.35 -11.30 -12.88
C SER A 78 20.28 -11.88 -13.82
N ASN A 79 19.46 -12.79 -13.31
CA ASN A 79 18.44 -13.50 -14.07
C ASN A 79 17.10 -12.74 -14.05
N LEU A 80 16.23 -13.10 -14.98
CA LEU A 80 14.94 -12.43 -15.17
C LEU A 80 14.06 -12.56 -13.93
N GLU A 81 14.14 -13.70 -13.26
CA GLU A 81 13.37 -14.07 -12.07
C GLU A 81 13.66 -13.12 -10.91
N GLN A 82 14.94 -12.90 -10.59
CA GLN A 82 15.33 -11.97 -9.52
C GLN A 82 14.81 -10.57 -9.78
N LYS A 83 15.05 -10.04 -10.98
CA LYS A 83 14.59 -8.69 -11.37
C LYS A 83 13.07 -8.57 -11.30
N SER A 84 12.36 -9.58 -11.74
CA SER A 84 10.90 -9.64 -11.74
C SER A 84 10.34 -9.63 -10.32
N MET A 85 10.90 -10.47 -9.45
CA MET A 85 10.52 -10.54 -8.05
C MET A 85 10.85 -9.24 -7.29
N ASP A 86 12.03 -8.66 -7.49
CA ASP A 86 12.42 -7.39 -6.86
C ASP A 86 11.47 -6.24 -7.23
N LYS A 87 11.04 -6.18 -8.50
CA LYS A 87 10.03 -5.22 -8.97
C LYS A 87 8.68 -5.45 -8.31
N LEU A 88 8.22 -6.70 -8.27
CA LEU A 88 6.96 -7.06 -7.63
C LEU A 88 6.98 -6.71 -6.13
N PHE A 89 8.02 -7.09 -5.40
CA PHE A 89 8.15 -6.79 -3.97
C PHE A 89 8.20 -5.29 -3.70
N THR A 90 8.90 -4.52 -4.52
CA THR A 90 8.94 -3.05 -4.40
C THR A 90 7.56 -2.45 -4.56
N LEU A 91 6.83 -2.87 -5.59
CA LEU A 91 5.47 -2.40 -5.85
C LEU A 91 4.50 -2.79 -4.72
N MET A 92 4.60 -4.02 -4.24
CA MET A 92 3.72 -4.55 -3.18
C MET A 92 4.05 -3.95 -1.82
N ASN A 93 5.31 -3.62 -1.55
CA ASN A 93 5.69 -2.85 -0.36
C ASN A 93 5.13 -1.43 -0.41
N ASN A 94 5.16 -0.75 -1.56
CA ASN A 94 4.52 0.56 -1.72
C ASN A 94 3.00 0.47 -1.48
N LEU A 95 2.36 -0.58 -2.01
CA LEU A 95 0.94 -0.83 -1.76
C LEU A 95 0.67 -1.10 -0.27
N ALA A 96 1.53 -1.86 0.41
CA ALA A 96 1.43 -2.12 1.85
C ALA A 96 1.62 -0.87 2.71
N ILE A 97 2.51 0.06 2.32
CA ILE A 97 2.64 1.39 2.96
C ILE A 97 1.30 2.13 2.91
N LEU A 98 0.66 2.17 1.73
CA LEU A 98 -0.64 2.80 1.56
C LEU A 98 -1.75 2.07 2.34
N ALA A 99 -1.72 0.75 2.37
CA ALA A 99 -2.68 -0.09 3.09
C ALA A 99 -2.58 0.07 4.61
N ASN A 100 -1.38 0.32 5.13
CA ASN A 100 -1.13 0.61 6.54
C ASN A 100 -1.48 2.06 6.91
N SER A 101 -1.64 2.96 5.93
CA SER A 101 -2.09 4.33 6.16
C SER A 101 -3.58 4.41 6.47
N GLU A 102 -3.98 5.32 7.36
CA GLU A 102 -5.40 5.59 7.61
C GLU A 102 -6.09 6.29 6.44
N LEU A 103 -5.31 6.91 5.54
CA LEU A 103 -5.80 7.73 4.43
C LEU A 103 -6.52 6.92 3.35
N LEU A 104 -6.12 5.67 3.13
CA LEU A 104 -6.58 4.84 2.00
C LEU A 104 -7.23 3.53 2.44
N LYS A 105 -7.53 3.37 3.73
CA LYS A 105 -8.00 2.10 4.31
C LYS A 105 -9.25 1.53 3.63
N ASN A 106 -10.14 2.38 3.11
CA ASN A 106 -11.36 1.93 2.44
C ASN A 106 -11.13 1.68 0.95
N GLU A 107 -10.31 2.51 0.32
CA GLU A 107 -10.03 2.49 -1.11
C GLU A 107 -9.05 1.38 -1.51
N ILE A 108 -8.22 0.88 -0.58
CA ILE A 108 -7.22 -0.17 -0.84
C ILE A 108 -7.82 -1.58 -0.99
N LYS A 109 -9.09 -1.78 -0.59
CA LYS A 109 -9.74 -3.11 -0.56
C LYS A 109 -9.60 -3.93 -1.86
N PRO A 110 -9.80 -3.36 -3.07
CA PRO A 110 -9.63 -4.12 -4.32
C PRO A 110 -8.21 -4.67 -4.51
N PHE A 111 -7.22 -4.00 -3.91
CA PHE A 111 -5.81 -4.35 -4.02
C PHE A 111 -5.35 -5.35 -2.95
N GLU A 112 -6.14 -5.56 -1.89
CA GLU A 112 -5.81 -6.53 -0.84
C GLU A 112 -5.71 -7.95 -1.39
N TYR A 113 -6.37 -8.26 -2.51
CA TYR A 113 -6.26 -9.55 -3.20
C TYR A 113 -4.83 -9.84 -3.68
N HIS A 114 -4.16 -8.87 -4.31
CA HIS A 114 -2.78 -9.06 -4.79
C HIS A 114 -1.79 -9.24 -3.63
N LEU A 115 -1.95 -8.45 -2.55
CA LEU A 115 -1.17 -8.62 -1.32
C LEU A 115 -1.41 -9.99 -0.70
N LEU A 116 -2.66 -10.45 -0.65
CA LEU A 116 -3.01 -11.77 -0.10
C LEU A 116 -2.34 -12.91 -0.85
N ARG A 117 -2.37 -12.89 -2.19
CA ARG A 117 -1.75 -13.94 -3.03
C ARG A 117 -0.25 -14.02 -2.79
N LEU A 118 0.42 -12.87 -2.92
CA LEU A 118 1.86 -12.75 -2.69
C LEU A 118 2.24 -13.27 -1.30
N LEU A 119 1.55 -12.78 -0.25
CA LEU A 119 1.94 -13.06 1.13
C LEU A 119 1.57 -14.48 1.61
N LYS A 120 0.71 -15.19 0.88
CA LYS A 120 0.38 -16.60 1.15
C LYS A 120 1.35 -17.58 0.51
N ASP A 121 2.08 -17.17 -0.50
CA ASP A 121 3.08 -18.01 -1.14
C ASP A 121 4.21 -18.36 -0.17
N GLU A 122 4.60 -19.64 -0.15
CA GLU A 122 5.59 -20.12 0.81
C GLU A 122 6.99 -19.60 0.48
N GLN A 123 7.38 -19.57 -0.80
CA GLN A 123 8.70 -19.06 -1.22
C GLN A 123 8.85 -17.57 -0.91
N VAL A 124 7.79 -16.79 -1.09
CA VAL A 124 7.73 -15.38 -0.67
C VAL A 124 7.93 -15.25 0.84
N GLN A 125 7.24 -16.05 1.64
CA GLN A 125 7.44 -16.02 3.10
C GLN A 125 8.87 -16.39 3.49
N HIS A 126 9.48 -17.35 2.81
CA HIS A 126 10.89 -17.74 3.01
C HIS A 126 11.82 -16.57 2.71
N TYR A 127 11.63 -15.90 1.56
CA TYR A 127 12.44 -14.77 1.13
C TYR A 127 12.30 -13.57 2.09
N LEU A 128 11.07 -13.18 2.42
CA LEU A 128 10.79 -12.08 3.33
C LEU A 128 11.33 -12.35 4.74
N TRP A 129 11.26 -13.61 5.21
CA TRP A 129 11.86 -14.01 6.48
C TRP A 129 13.37 -13.87 6.45
N ASN A 130 14.02 -14.37 5.40
CA ASN A 130 15.46 -14.33 5.23
C ASN A 130 15.97 -12.87 5.24
N LEU A 131 15.32 -11.99 4.46
CA LEU A 131 15.63 -10.55 4.46
C LEU A 131 15.38 -9.90 5.82
N TYR A 132 14.24 -10.19 6.47
CA TYR A 132 13.90 -9.64 7.78
C TYR A 132 14.96 -9.98 8.84
N HIS A 133 15.33 -11.25 8.94
CA HIS A 133 16.31 -11.69 9.94
C HIS A 133 17.73 -11.27 9.57
N PHE A 134 18.07 -11.15 8.28
CA PHE A 134 19.32 -10.53 7.84
C PHE A 134 19.40 -9.07 8.31
N SER A 135 18.42 -8.24 7.96
CA SER A 135 18.37 -6.84 8.37
C SER A 135 18.42 -6.67 9.89
N LYS A 136 17.71 -7.53 10.63
CA LYS A 136 17.74 -7.55 12.10
C LYS A 136 19.13 -7.85 12.66
N ARG A 137 19.89 -8.78 12.06
CA ARG A 137 21.29 -9.06 12.47
C ARG A 137 22.22 -7.88 12.19
N GLN A 138 21.95 -7.10 11.15
CA GLN A 138 22.69 -5.89 10.80
C GLN A 138 22.22 -4.63 11.55
N ASN A 139 21.23 -4.76 12.45
CA ASN A 139 20.62 -3.64 13.17
C ASN A 139 20.04 -2.55 12.24
N ILE A 140 19.44 -2.97 11.13
CA ILE A 140 18.74 -2.10 10.18
C ILE A 140 17.30 -2.59 9.94
N GLN A 141 16.45 -1.71 9.42
CA GLN A 141 15.10 -2.07 9.01
C GLN A 141 15.13 -2.86 7.69
N SER A 142 14.27 -3.87 7.56
CA SER A 142 14.11 -4.61 6.31
C SER A 142 13.52 -3.72 5.22
N VAL A 143 14.02 -3.85 3.99
CA VAL A 143 13.55 -3.11 2.81
C VAL A 143 12.04 -3.31 2.56
N TYR A 144 11.51 -4.49 2.91
CA TYR A 144 10.09 -4.83 2.75
C TYR A 144 9.33 -4.84 4.08
N HIS A 145 9.75 -4.02 5.04
CA HIS A 145 9.16 -3.99 6.37
C HIS A 145 7.64 -3.72 6.37
N ALA A 146 7.17 -2.76 5.57
CA ALA A 146 5.73 -2.45 5.52
C ALA A 146 4.90 -3.63 4.98
N LEU A 147 5.44 -4.34 3.98
CA LEU A 147 4.83 -5.55 3.45
C LEU A 147 4.75 -6.68 4.48
N ILE A 148 5.85 -6.91 5.22
CA ILE A 148 5.91 -7.91 6.29
C ILE A 148 4.91 -7.57 7.41
N GLU A 149 4.93 -6.33 7.90
CA GLU A 149 4.00 -5.88 8.95
C GLU A 149 2.55 -6.03 8.53
N TYR A 150 2.24 -5.66 7.28
CA TYR A 150 0.90 -5.83 6.72
C TYR A 150 0.48 -7.31 6.73
N GLY A 151 1.35 -8.21 6.26
CA GLY A 151 1.09 -9.65 6.24
C GLY A 151 0.90 -10.26 7.62
N LEU A 152 1.71 -9.84 8.61
CA LEU A 152 1.56 -10.28 10.00
C LEU A 152 0.26 -9.77 10.62
N LYS A 153 -0.08 -8.49 10.42
CA LYS A 153 -1.31 -7.85 10.95
C LYS A 153 -2.58 -8.50 10.39
N LYS A 154 -2.56 -8.91 9.12
CA LYS A 154 -3.68 -9.56 8.43
C LYS A 154 -3.70 -11.08 8.61
N ASN A 155 -2.73 -11.66 9.34
CA ASN A 155 -2.53 -13.11 9.47
C ASN A 155 -2.34 -13.86 8.14
N TYR A 156 -1.77 -13.19 7.13
CA TYR A 156 -1.38 -13.85 5.88
C TYR A 156 -0.05 -14.58 6.05
N ILE A 157 0.84 -14.02 6.88
CA ILE A 157 2.06 -14.66 7.34
C ILE A 157 1.82 -15.23 8.75
N ASN A 158 2.21 -16.49 8.98
CA ASN A 158 2.17 -17.06 10.32
C ASN A 158 3.26 -16.43 11.20
N LYS A 159 2.85 -15.58 12.14
CA LYS A 159 3.76 -14.87 13.05
C LYS A 159 4.69 -15.79 13.84
N LYS A 160 4.20 -16.93 14.34
CA LYS A 160 5.02 -17.87 15.11
C LYS A 160 6.13 -18.48 14.25
N LYS A 161 5.79 -18.90 13.02
CA LYS A 161 6.76 -19.39 12.03
C LYS A 161 7.76 -18.27 11.68
N PHE A 162 7.28 -17.05 11.51
CA PHE A 162 8.11 -15.91 11.10
C PHE A 162 9.09 -15.41 12.18
N ASP A 163 8.69 -15.46 13.46
CA ASP A 163 9.55 -15.03 14.58
C ASP A 163 10.60 -16.09 14.96
N SER A 164 10.41 -17.34 14.55
CA SER A 164 11.35 -18.46 14.79
C SER A 164 12.69 -18.24 14.10
N LYS A 165 13.78 -18.74 14.71
CA LYS A 165 15.12 -18.76 14.09
C LYS A 165 15.36 -19.95 13.13
N GLU A 166 14.47 -20.95 13.16
CA GLU A 166 14.69 -22.26 12.54
C GLU A 166 13.69 -22.58 11.41
N SER A 167 12.76 -21.68 11.12
CA SER A 167 11.55 -22.05 10.36
C SER A 167 11.65 -22.08 8.85
N PHE A 168 12.79 -21.66 8.29
CA PHE A 168 12.95 -21.54 6.85
C PHE A 168 14.34 -22.03 6.43
N GLU A 169 14.40 -22.89 5.42
CA GLU A 169 15.65 -23.33 4.81
C GLU A 169 16.41 -22.08 4.30
N LYS A 170 17.66 -21.92 4.73
CA LYS A 170 18.46 -20.72 4.45
C LYS A 170 18.80 -20.64 2.97
N TYR A 171 18.43 -19.55 2.28
CA TYR A 171 19.12 -19.15 1.04
C TYR A 171 19.22 -17.63 0.86
N LEU A 172 20.12 -17.03 1.64
CA LEU A 172 20.80 -15.79 1.28
C LEU A 172 22.29 -16.07 1.22
N ASN A 173 22.85 -16.10 0.01
CA ASN A 173 24.28 -16.00 -0.24
C ASN A 173 24.66 -14.51 -0.13
N PHE A 174 24.95 -14.05 1.09
CA PHE A 174 25.66 -12.79 1.32
C PHE A 174 26.97 -13.09 2.04
#